data_AF-A0A949EMR1-F1
#
_entry.id   AF-A0A949EMR1-F1
#
_cell.length_a   1.000
_cell.length_b   1.000
_cell.length_c   1.000
_cell.angle_alpha   90.00
_cell.angle_beta   90.00
_cell.angle_gamma   90.00
#
_symmetry.space_group_name_H-M   'P 1'
#
loop_
_entity.id
_entity.type
_entity.pdbx_description
1 polymer ?
#
loop_
_entity_poly.entity_id
_entity_poly.type
_entity_poly.pdbx_seq_one_letter_code
_entity_poly.pdbx_strand_id
1 'polypeptide(L)' 'MTKDIININVVQKTINKEKKRFVNARELHKWLKVGKFFANWIKDRIEKYDFVESIDYF' A
#
# COMPACT_ATOMS: atom_id res chain seq x y z
N MET A 1 3.20 26.30 1.07
CA MET A 1 2.57 24.96 1.05
C MET A 1 3.64 23.94 0.75
N THR A 2 4.24 23.37 1.79
CA THR A 2 5.23 22.29 1.66
C THR A 2 4.56 21.14 0.91
N LYS A 3 5.10 20.77 -0.26
CA LYS A 3 4.83 19.46 -0.83
C LYS A 3 5.23 18.45 0.24
N ASP A 4 4.27 17.81 0.88
CA ASP A 4 4.57 16.64 1.70
C ASP A 4 5.09 15.57 0.75
N ILE A 5 6.41 15.54 0.59
CA ILE A 5 7.11 14.55 -0.21
C ILE A 5 6.77 13.21 0.42
N ILE A 6 6.21 12.30 -0.39
CA ILE A 6 6.00 10.91 -0.02
C ILE A 6 7.35 10.36 0.44
N ASN A 7 7.54 10.22 1.76
CA ASN A 7 8.80 9.79 2.38
C ASN A 7 8.75 8.30 2.69
N ILE A 8 8.39 7.51 1.68
CA ILE A 8 8.41 6.04 1.68
C ILE A 8 8.97 5.55 0.36
N ASN A 9 9.60 4.39 0.37
CA ASN A 9 10.22 3.86 -0.83
C ASN A 9 9.13 3.44 -1.85
N VAL A 10 9.21 4.01 -3.06
CA VAL A 10 8.35 3.62 -4.18
C VAL A 10 9.16 2.83 -5.19
N VAL A 11 8.81 1.56 -5.36
CA VAL A 11 9.45 0.68 -6.35
C VAL A 11 8.60 0.64 -7.60
N GLN A 12 9.21 0.86 -8.77
CA GLN A 12 8.54 0.65 -10.05
C GLN A 12 8.86 -0.73 -10.58
N LYS A 13 7.84 -1.50 -10.94
CA LYS A 13 7.99 -2.81 -11.59
C LYS A 13 7.11 -2.88 -12.84
N THR A 14 7.54 -3.69 -13.81
CA THR A 14 6.71 -4.01 -14.97
C THR A 14 5.92 -5.28 -14.67
N ILE A 15 4.60 -5.20 -14.66
CA ILE A 15 3.70 -6.36 -14.54
C ILE A 15 2.73 -6.30 -15.71
N ASN A 16 2.51 -7.42 -16.40
CA ASN A 16 1.63 -7.51 -17.58
C ASN A 16 1.93 -6.46 -18.67
N LYS A 17 3.23 -6.20 -18.92
CA LYS A 17 3.74 -5.17 -19.87
C LYS A 17 3.42 -3.72 -19.47
N GLU A 18 2.85 -3.48 -18.30
CA GLU A 18 2.57 -2.15 -17.77
C GLU A 18 3.54 -1.81 -16.64
N LYS A 19 4.01 -0.55 -16.62
CA LYS A 19 4.81 -0.03 -15.50
C LYS A 19 3.87 0.36 -14.37
N LYS A 20 4.01 -0.29 -13.22
CA LYS A 20 3.22 -0.04 -12.02
C LYS A 20 4.12 0.35 -10.84
N ARG A 21 3.57 1.14 -9.91
CA ARG A 21 4.30 1.64 -8.73
C ARG A 21 3.79 0.90 -7.49
N PHE A 22 4.72 0.45 -6.67
CA PHE A 22 4.47 -0.35 -5.47
C PHE A 22 5.14 0.31 -4.27
N VAL A 23 4.54 0.13 -3.10
CA VAL A 23 5.09 0.55 -1.81
C VAL A 23 4.98 -0.59 -0.81
N ASN A 24 5.83 -0.60 0.20
CA ASN A 24 5.66 -1.50 1.33
C ASN A 24 4.45 -1.05 2.18
N ALA A 25 3.49 -1.95 2.41
CA ALA A 25 2.27 -1.61 3.17
C ALA A 25 2.56 -1.15 4.61
N ARG A 26 3.61 -1.67 5.26
CA ARG A 26 3.98 -1.28 6.63
C ARG A 26 4.62 0.11 6.66
N GLU A 27 5.41 0.46 5.66
CA GLU A 27 5.93 1.83 5.52
C GLU A 27 4.80 2.82 5.25
N LEU A 28 3.88 2.47 4.35
CA LEU A 28 2.70 3.28 4.06
C LEU A 28 1.85 3.52 5.32
N HIS A 29 1.58 2.48 6.11
CA HIS A 29 0.86 2.59 7.38
C HIS A 29 1.51 3.58 8.35
N LYS A 30 2.83 3.49 8.53
CA LYS A 30 3.61 4.38 9.40
C LYS A 30 3.59 5.82 8.89
N TRP A 31 3.80 6.02 7.59
CA TRP A 31 3.83 7.34 6.97
C TRP A 31 2.48 8.05 7.04
N LEU A 32 1.38 7.32 6.81
CA LEU A 32 0.02 7.82 6.98
C LEU A 32 -0.36 8.08 8.46
N LYS A 33 0.50 7.71 9.42
CA LYS A 33 0.26 7.85 10.86
C LYS A 33 -1.09 7.25 11.29
N VAL A 34 -1.43 6.09 10.72
CA VAL A 34 -2.69 5.40 11.04
C VAL A 34 -2.69 5.01 12.52
N GLY A 35 -3.72 5.42 13.25
CA GLY A 35 -3.84 5.17 14.70
C GLY A 35 -4.28 3.75 15.09
N LYS A 36 -4.43 2.84 14.13
CA LYS A 36 -4.77 1.43 14.37
C LYS A 36 -3.51 0.57 14.37
N PHE A 37 -3.54 -0.58 15.05
CA PHE A 37 -2.50 -1.59 14.85
C PHE A 37 -2.50 -2.08 13.40
N PHE A 38 -1.31 -2.28 12.81
CA PHE A 38 -1.16 -2.67 11.41
C PHE A 38 -2.00 -3.90 11.04
N ALA A 39 -2.08 -4.92 11.91
CA ALA A 39 -2.84 -6.15 11.65
C ALA A 39 -4.34 -5.88 11.49
N ASN A 40 -4.91 -4.96 12.28
CA ASN A 40 -6.31 -4.57 12.16
C ASN A 40 -6.51 -3.70 10.92
N TRP A 41 -5.58 -2.76 10.68
CA TRP A 41 -5.66 -1.90 9.50
C TRP A 41 -5.60 -2.69 8.19
N ILE A 42 -4.68 -3.65 8.04
CA ILE A 42 -4.58 -4.41 6.80
C ILE A 42 -5.79 -5.32 6.57
N LYS A 43 -6.41 -5.86 7.63
CA LYS A 43 -7.69 -6.58 7.54
C LYS A 43 -8.79 -5.67 7.01
N ASP A 44 -8.96 -4.48 7.58
CA ASP A 44 -9.93 -3.49 7.09
C ASP A 44 -9.69 -3.15 5.60
N ARG A 45 -8.43 -3.13 5.15
CA ARG A 45 -8.08 -2.88 3.74
C ARG A 45 -8.40 -4.06 2.82
N ILE A 46 -8.25 -5.29 3.29
CA ILE A 46 -8.62 -6.50 2.54
C ILE A 46 -10.13 -6.54 2.38
N GLU A 47 -10.87 -6.34 3.47
CA GLU A 47 -12.34 -6.32 3.47
C GLU A 47 -12.92 -5.18 2.64
N LYS A 48 -12.40 -3.96 2.78
CA LYS A 48 -12.94 -2.78 2.08
C LYS A 48 -12.84 -2.86 0.55
N TYR A 49 -11.88 -3.61 0.03
CA TYR A 49 -11.62 -3.72 -1.42
C TYR A 49 -11.84 -5.13 -1.95
N ASP A 50 -12.47 -6.00 -1.14
CA ASP A 50 -12.82 -7.36 -1.51
C ASP A 50 -11.62 -8.16 -2.06
N PHE A 51 -10.45 -7.99 -1.44
CA PHE A 51 -9.26 -8.75 -1.83
C PHE A 51 -9.40 -10.21 -1.43
N VAL A 52 -9.16 -11.09 -2.39
CA VAL A 52 -9.22 -12.54 -2.20
C VAL A 52 -7.82 -13.10 -1.98
N GLU A 53 -7.70 -14.05 -1.05
CA GLU A 53 -6.45 -14.76 -0.79
C GLU A 53 -5.95 -15.48 -2.05
N SER A 54 -4.63 -15.47 -2.26
CA SER A 54 -3.96 -16.06 -3.43
C SER A 54 -4.33 -15.45 -4.78
N ILE A 55 -5.01 -14.30 -4.79
CA ILE A 55 -5.23 -13.49 -6.00
C ILE A 55 -4.42 -12.22 -5.90
N ASP A 56 -3.56 -11.99 -6.89
CA ASP A 56 -2.81 -10.76 -6.99
C ASP A 56 -3.65 -9.66 -7.68
N TYR A 57 -3.71 -8.48 -7.04
CA TYR A 57 -4.35 -7.28 -7.58
C TYR A 57 -3.26 -6.27 -7.90
N PHE A 58 -2.77 -6.28 -9.13
CA PHE A 58 -1.76 -5.34 -9.65
C PHE A 58 -2.34 -4.47 -10.75
#